data_AF-A0A929D0U5-F1
#
_entry.id   AF-A0A929D0U5-F1
#
_cell.length_a   1.000
_cell.length_b   1.000
_cell.length_c   1.000
_cell.angle_alpha   90.00
_cell.angle_beta   90.00
_cell.angle_gamma   90.00
#
_symmetry.space_group_name_H-M   'P 1'
#
loop_
_entity.id
_entity.type
_entity.pdbx_description
1 polymer ?
#
loop_
_entity_poly.entity_id
_entity_poly.type
_entity_poly.pdbx_seq_one_letter_code
_entity_poly.pdbx_strand_id
1 'polypeptide(L)' 'MIMLYGAFSRYITLPSALKTEKAEASFEDGVLTLTIPRAEEAKPKTIKVKTKGVIEGKKETRKKGEKK' A
#
# COMPACT_ATOMS: atom_id res chain seq x y z
N MET A 1 5.27 -42.80 5.52
CA MET A 1 4.66 -41.47 5.74
C MET A 1 5.18 -40.95 7.06
N ILE A 2 6.01 -39.91 7.06
CA ILE A 2 6.64 -39.39 8.28
C ILE A 2 5.73 -38.28 8.79
N MET A 3 5.11 -38.50 9.95
CA MET A 3 4.31 -37.48 10.62
C MET A 3 5.25 -36.71 11.54
N LEU A 4 5.52 -35.44 11.26
CA LEU A 4 6.28 -34.58 12.16
C LEU A 4 5.36 -34.14 13.30
N TYR A 5 5.67 -34.55 14.52
CA TYR A 5 4.99 -34.14 15.75
C TYR A 5 5.97 -33.35 16.62
N GLY A 6 5.52 -32.23 17.15
CA GLY A 6 6.33 -31.31 17.94
C GLY A 6 5.63 -29.98 18.14
N ALA A 7 6.14 -29.17 19.07
CA ALA A 7 5.64 -27.81 19.25
C ALA A 7 5.99 -26.96 18.02
N PHE A 8 5.03 -26.18 17.53
CA PHE A 8 5.21 -25.26 16.42
C PHE A 8 5.00 -23.82 16.89
N SER A 9 5.92 -22.94 16.56
CA SER A 9 5.83 -21.51 16.81
C SER A 9 6.38 -20.75 15.61
N ARG A 10 5.67 -19.69 15.20
CA ARG A 10 6.10 -18.84 14.10
C ARG A 10 5.79 -17.39 14.43
N TYR A 11 6.75 -16.51 14.13
CA TYR A 11 6.60 -15.07 14.27
C TYR A 11 6.54 -14.43 12.89
N ILE A 12 5.63 -13.47 12.71
CA ILE A 12 5.45 -12.75 11.44
C ILE A 12 5.24 -11.28 11.76
N THR A 13 6.03 -10.41 11.13
CA THR A 13 5.88 -8.96 11.25
C THR A 13 4.82 -8.47 10.27
N LEU A 14 3.84 -7.71 10.75
CA LEU A 14 2.76 -7.17 9.93
C LEU A 14 3.09 -5.71 9.54
N PRO A 15 2.91 -5.32 8.26
CA PRO A 15 3.44 -4.06 7.72
C PRO A 15 2.59 -2.81 8.00
N SER A 16 1.44 -2.94 8.67
CA SER A 16 0.48 -1.85 8.84
C SER A 16 -0.09 -1.79 10.25
N ALA A 17 -0.64 -0.64 10.63
CA ALA A 17 -1.46 -0.52 11.83
C ALA A 17 -2.71 -1.40 11.69
N LEU A 18 -2.88 -2.32 12.64
CA LEU A 18 -3.98 -3.28 12.70
C LEU A 18 -4.70 -3.15 14.05
N LYS A 19 -5.99 -3.48 14.08
CA LYS A 19 -6.78 -3.58 15.30
C LYS A 19 -6.64 -4.99 15.88
N THR A 20 -5.56 -5.23 16.62
CA THR A 20 -5.23 -6.55 17.18
C THR A 20 -6.27 -7.06 18.16
N GLU A 21 -7.00 -6.15 18.82
CA GLU A 21 -8.10 -6.45 19.74
C GLU A 21 -9.33 -7.07 19.04
N LYS A 22 -9.43 -6.97 17.71
CA LYS A 22 -10.50 -7.57 16.90
C LYS A 22 -10.00 -8.69 15.99
N ALA A 23 -8.88 -9.33 16.35
CA ALA A 23 -8.38 -10.47 15.60
C ALA A 23 -9.30 -11.69 15.76
N GLU A 24 -9.53 -12.39 14.66
CA GLU A 24 -10.30 -13.63 14.59
C GLU A 24 -9.44 -14.77 14.04
N ALA A 25 -9.71 -15.99 14.47
CA ALA A 25 -8.99 -17.19 14.06
C ALA A 25 -9.95 -18.33 13.73
N SER A 26 -9.70 -19.05 12.64
CA SER A 26 -10.40 -20.28 12.27
C SER A 26 -9.42 -21.37 11.85
N PHE A 27 -9.77 -22.62 12.13
CA PHE A 27 -8.94 -23.78 11.78
C PHE A 27 -9.80 -24.84 11.10
N GLU A 28 -9.66 -24.97 9.79
CA GLU A 28 -10.41 -25.94 8.98
C GLU A 28 -9.48 -26.60 7.95
N ASP A 29 -9.71 -27.88 7.66
CA ASP A 29 -8.92 -28.69 6.73
C ASP A 29 -7.40 -28.61 6.92
N GLY A 30 -6.95 -28.48 8.17
CA GLY A 30 -5.52 -28.39 8.52
C GLY A 30 -4.90 -27.01 8.32
N VAL A 31 -5.70 -25.98 8.01
CA VAL A 31 -5.24 -24.61 7.76
C VAL A 31 -5.69 -23.68 8.87
N LEU A 32 -4.73 -23.01 9.52
CA LEU A 32 -5.00 -21.91 10.46
C LEU A 32 -5.12 -20.59 9.67
N THR A 33 -6.30 -20.00 9.68
CA THR A 33 -6.58 -18.69 9.10
C THR A 33 -6.70 -17.65 10.20
N LEU A 34 -5.93 -16.56 10.09
CA LEU A 34 -5.96 -15.42 11.01
C LEU A 34 -6.45 -14.18 10.26
N THR A 35 -7.56 -13.61 10.71
CA THR A 35 -8.16 -12.40 10.13
C THR A 35 -7.98 -11.24 11.10
N ILE A 36 -7.21 -10.23 10.72
CA ILE A 36 -6.96 -9.05 11.56
C ILE A 36 -7.36 -7.80 10.78
N PRO A 37 -8.37 -7.04 11.23
CA PRO A 37 -8.83 -5.86 10.51
C PRO A 37 -7.79 -4.73 10.56
N ARG A 38 -7.70 -3.97 9.46
CA ARG A 38 -6.85 -2.77 9.40
C ARG A 38 -7.36 -1.68 10.33
N ALA A 39 -6.45 -0.92 10.93
CA ALA A 39 -6.81 0.28 11.66
C ALA A 39 -7.39 1.35 10.72
N GLU A 40 -8.38 2.11 11.18
CA GLU A 40 -9.06 3.12 10.35
C GLU A 40 -8.15 4.28 9.94
N GLU A 41 -7.10 4.52 10.72
CA GLU A 41 -6.04 5.50 10.44
C GLU A 41 -5.11 5.07 9.30
N ALA A 42 -5.12 3.79 8.92
CA ALA A 42 -4.31 3.24 7.83
C ALA A 42 -4.93 3.47 6.43
N LYS A 43 -5.99 4.28 6.32
CA LYS A 43 -6.49 4.75 5.02
C LYS A 43 -5.35 5.49 4.29
N PRO A 44 -5.08 5.18 3.01
CA PRO A 44 -4.00 5.82 2.27
C PRO A 44 -4.23 7.33 2.24
N LYS A 45 -3.32 8.10 2.84
CA LYS A 45 -3.31 9.55 2.72
C LYS A 45 -2.86 9.90 1.31
N THR A 46 -3.78 10.41 0.48
CA THR A 46 -3.42 10.92 -0.85
C THR A 46 -2.47 12.11 -0.71
N ILE A 47 -1.20 11.90 -1.02
CA ILE A 47 -0.20 12.98 -1.05
C ILE A 47 -0.33 13.70 -2.39
N LYS A 48 -0.89 14.91 -2.40
CA LYS A 48 -0.89 15.78 -3.59
C LYS A 48 0.53 16.33 -3.78
N VAL A 49 1.24 15.86 -4.79
CA VAL A 49 2.56 16.40 -5.18
C VAL A 49 2.35 17.81 -5.76
N LYS A 50 2.81 18.85 -5.06
CA LYS A 50 2.87 20.22 -5.58
C LYS A 50 4.27 20.46 -6.16
N THR A 51 4.40 20.47 -7.48
CA THR A 51 5.63 20.88 -8.16
C THR A 51 5.75 22.41 -8.13
N LYS A 52 6.78 22.95 -7.46
CA LYS A 52 7.29 24.30 -7.77
C LYS A 52 8.30 24.14 -8.93
N GLY A 53 8.17 24.97 -9.97
CA GLY A 53 8.80 24.88 -11.32
C GLY A 53 10.30 24.54 -11.37
N VAL A 54 10.92 24.22 -12.51
CA VAL A 54 10.74 24.62 -13.92
C VAL A 54 11.41 23.54 -14.78
N ILE A 55 10.86 23.19 -15.95
CA ILE A 55 11.67 22.65 -17.06
C ILE A 55 11.36 23.44 -18.33
N GLU A 56 12.38 24.12 -18.85
CA GLU A 56 12.35 24.97 -20.03
C GLU A 56 12.11 24.13 -21.29
N GLY A 57 11.08 24.49 -22.06
CA GLY A 57 10.79 23.93 -23.38
C GLY A 57 10.59 25.05 -24.40
N LYS A 58 11.69 25.47 -25.03
CA LYS A 58 11.76 26.38 -26.17
C LYS A 58 10.92 25.86 -27.35
N LYS A 59 9.94 26.64 -27.84
CA LYS A 59 9.50 26.60 -29.26
C LYS A 59 8.78 27.88 -29.72
N GLU A 60 9.61 28.84 -30.15
CA GLU A 60 9.52 29.52 -31.44
C GLU A 60 8.12 29.95 -31.96
N THR A 61 7.80 31.24 -31.77
CA THR A 61 6.72 31.94 -32.48
C THR A 61 7.23 32.46 -33.83
N ARG A 62 6.81 31.83 -34.92
CA ARG A 62 6.90 32.41 -36.26
C ARG A 62 5.94 33.60 -36.36
N LYS A 63 6.48 34.82 -36.39
CA LYS A 63 5.75 36.00 -36.90
C LYS A 63 5.80 35.99 -38.43
N LYS A 64 4.64 36.00 -39.06
CA LYS A 64 4.40 36.65 -40.36
C LYS A 64 3.05 37.33 -40.22
N GLY A 65 3.03 38.65 -40.01
CA GLY A 65 2.64 39.63 -41.04
C GLY A 65 1.11 39.78 -40.98
N GLU A 66 0.46 40.92 -41.13
CA GLU A 66 0.82 42.25 -41.62
C GLU A 66 -0.41 43.13 -41.33
N LYS A 67 -0.17 44.44 -41.19
CA LYS A 67 -1.18 45.49 -41.03
C LYS A 67 -2.06 45.61 -42.28
N LYS A 68 -3.38 45.80 -42.14
CA LYS A 68 -4.11 47.05 -42.45
C LYS A 68 -5.60 46.91 -42.12
#